data_AF-A0AAU4HG87-F1
#
_entry.id   AF-A0AAU4HG87-F1
#
_cell.length_a   1.000
_cell.length_b   1.000
_cell.length_c   1.000
_cell.angle_alpha   90.00
_cell.angle_beta   90.00
_cell.angle_gamma   90.00
#
_symmetry.space_group_name_H-M   'P 1'
#
loop_
_entity.id
_entity.type
_entity.pdbx_description
1 polymer ?
#
loop_
_entity_poly.entity_id
_entity_poly.type
_entity_poly.pdbx_seq_one_letter_code
_entity_poly.pdbx_strand_id
1 'polypeptide(L)'
;MRCSASRSDTWLTYGEQKHHVHLSHAFTTLGDTRRAFESQQRALELSAPTSSMTRTLLNIDAAACFHHDGDTEQACHRAVAALAAMPDGYRTGLVRRRALDPYEAIPAEHHRERAVRELRDVVAG
;
A
#
# COMPACT_ATOMS: atom_id res chain seq x y z
N MET A 1 33.57 -12.49 13.60
CA MET A 1 32.66 -12.85 12.49
C MET A 1 31.28 -13.08 13.10
N ARG A 2 30.37 -12.11 13.01
CA ARG A 2 29.04 -12.19 13.63
C ARG A 2 28.07 -12.78 12.60
N CYS A 3 27.43 -13.90 12.95
CA CYS A 3 26.37 -14.51 12.15
C CYS A 3 25.25 -13.50 11.95
N SER A 4 25.01 -13.10 10.71
CA SER A 4 23.79 -12.40 10.30
C SER A 4 22.63 -13.35 10.52
N ALA A 5 21.83 -13.11 11.57
CA ALA A 5 20.54 -13.76 11.71
C ALA A 5 19.73 -13.37 10.48
N SER A 6 19.57 -14.32 9.56
CA SER A 6 18.60 -14.21 8.46
C SER A 6 17.26 -13.87 9.10
N ARG A 7 16.86 -12.59 9.03
CA ARG A 7 15.53 -12.13 9.43
C ARG A 7 14.57 -12.81 8.46
N SER A 8 14.05 -13.91 8.94
CA SER A 8 13.23 -14.87 8.24
C SER A 8 11.98 -14.19 7.67
N ASP A 9 12.05 -13.83 6.40
CA ASP A 9 10.91 -13.66 5.47
C ASP A 9 10.26 -15.04 5.16
N THR A 10 10.18 -15.94 6.16
CA THR A 10 9.54 -17.24 5.98
C THR A 10 8.06 -17.14 6.29
N TRP A 11 7.26 -17.58 5.32
CA TRP A 11 5.79 -17.66 5.30
C TRP A 11 5.14 -18.37 6.52
N LEU A 12 5.90 -19.09 7.34
CA LEU A 12 5.39 -20.00 8.38
C LEU A 12 5.20 -19.37 9.77
N THR A 13 5.59 -18.12 9.99
CA THR A 13 5.25 -17.41 11.23
C THR A 13 4.35 -16.25 10.89
N TYR A 14 3.19 -16.16 11.55
CA TYR A 14 2.47 -14.90 11.68
C TYR A 14 3.33 -13.98 12.57
N GLY A 15 4.45 -13.52 12.01
CA GLY A 15 5.41 -12.66 12.68
C GLY A 15 4.84 -11.25 12.79
N GLU A 16 5.39 -10.49 13.72
CA GLU A 16 5.02 -9.09 13.98
C GLU A 16 4.91 -8.26 12.69
N GLN A 17 5.78 -8.49 11.71
CA GLN A 17 5.71 -7.83 10.40
C GLN A 17 4.37 -8.08 9.69
N LYS A 18 3.94 -9.35 9.55
CA LYS A 18 2.68 -9.70 8.89
C LYS A 18 1.48 -9.16 9.67
N HIS A 19 1.55 -9.20 11.00
CA HIS A 19 0.53 -8.58 11.84
C HIS A 19 0.33 -7.11 11.49
N HIS A 20 1.41 -6.33 11.41
CA HIS A 20 1.34 -4.92 11.04
C HIS A 20 0.95 -4.68 9.57
N VAL A 21 1.29 -5.56 8.63
CA VAL A 21 0.78 -5.48 7.24
C VAL A 21 -0.75 -5.64 7.18
N HIS A 22 -1.31 -6.52 8.02
CA HIS A 22 -2.76 -6.69 8.11
C HIS A 22 -3.44 -5.52 8.84
N LEU A 23 -2.85 -5.06 9.95
CA LEU A 23 -3.36 -3.90 10.68
C LEU A 23 -3.32 -2.62 9.85
N SER A 24 -2.25 -2.40 9.07
CA SER A 24 -2.15 -1.30 8.10
C SER A 24 -3.41 -1.23 7.24
N HIS A 25 -3.72 -2.33 6.55
CA HIS A 25 -4.88 -2.40 5.68
C HIS A 25 -6.19 -2.23 6.45
N ALA A 26 -6.34 -2.90 7.59
CA ALA A 26 -7.56 -2.81 8.39
C ALA A 26 -7.84 -1.38 8.86
N PHE A 27 -6.82 -0.65 9.34
CA PHE A 27 -6.98 0.73 9.78
C PHE A 27 -7.19 1.69 8.62
N THR A 28 -6.49 1.50 7.49
CA THR A 28 -6.74 2.26 6.27
C THR A 28 -8.21 2.12 5.85
N THR A 29 -8.74 0.90 5.75
CA THR A 29 -10.15 0.67 5.37
C THR A 29 -11.15 1.29 6.35
N LEU A 30 -10.80 1.39 7.64
CA LEU A 30 -11.63 2.03 8.65
C LEU A 30 -11.47 3.56 8.71
N GLY A 31 -10.56 4.14 7.92
CA GLY A 31 -10.22 5.57 7.98
C GLY A 31 -9.46 5.98 9.25
N ASP A 32 -8.94 5.04 10.04
CA ASP A 32 -8.08 5.33 11.20
C ASP A 32 -6.63 5.54 10.73
N THR A 33 -6.41 6.65 10.03
CA THR A 33 -5.16 6.95 9.32
C THR A 33 -3.96 6.99 10.27
N ARG A 34 -4.14 7.48 11.49
CA ARG A 34 -3.08 7.47 12.52
C ARG A 34 -2.58 6.06 12.82
N ARG A 35 -3.47 5.11 13.15
CA ARG A 35 -3.06 3.73 13.47
C ARG A 35 -2.59 2.96 12.24
N ALA A 36 -3.10 3.33 11.05
CA ALA A 36 -2.62 2.81 9.79
C ALA A 36 -1.14 3.17 9.59
N PHE A 37 -0.77 4.45 9.71
CA PHE A 37 0.62 4.91 9.58
C PHE A 37 1.55 4.27 10.62
N GLU A 38 1.12 4.15 11.89
CA GLU A 38 1.89 3.45 12.93
C GLU A 38 2.20 1.99 12.53
N SER A 39 1.19 1.29 11.99
CA SER A 39 1.36 -0.10 11.53
C SER A 39 2.23 -0.18 10.28
N GLN A 40 2.06 0.74 9.34
CA GLN A 40 2.87 0.80 8.11
C GLN A 40 4.35 0.99 8.45
N GLN A 41 4.67 1.96 9.30
CA GLN A 41 6.03 2.22 9.75
C GLN A 41 6.63 0.97 10.39
N ARG A 42 5.89 0.33 11.31
CA ARG A 42 6.39 -0.85 12.01
C ARG A 42 6.64 -2.02 11.05
N ALA A 43 5.74 -2.25 10.09
CA ALA A 43 5.95 -3.27 9.06
C ALA A 43 7.15 -2.96 8.15
N LEU A 44 7.39 -1.69 7.81
CA LEU A 44 8.54 -1.26 7.00
C LEU A 44 9.88 -1.46 7.73
N GLU A 45 9.94 -1.17 9.03
CA GLU A 45 11.12 -1.41 9.89
C GLU A 45 11.50 -2.90 9.99
N LEU A 46 10.48 -3.77 9.94
CA LEU A 46 10.65 -5.21 10.04
C LEU A 46 10.89 -5.89 8.69
N SER A 47 10.61 -5.20 7.58
CA SER A 47 10.74 -5.75 6.21
C SER A 47 12.11 -5.45 5.61
N ALA A 48 12.72 -6.44 4.93
CA ALA A 48 13.94 -6.19 4.17
C ALA A 48 13.69 -5.14 3.07
N PRO A 49 14.71 -4.34 2.68
CA PRO A 49 14.59 -3.41 1.55
C PRO A 49 14.16 -4.09 0.25
N THR A 50 14.51 -5.37 0.09
CA THR A 50 14.19 -6.21 -1.08
C THR A 50 12.79 -6.81 -1.06
N SER A 51 12.01 -6.69 0.03
CA SER A 51 10.66 -7.22 0.14
C SER A 51 9.65 -6.34 -0.63
N SER A 52 9.80 -6.27 -1.95
CA SER A 52 9.08 -5.36 -2.87
C SER A 52 7.57 -5.42 -2.70
N MET A 53 7.01 -6.63 -2.68
CA MET A 53 5.57 -6.85 -2.51
C MET A 53 5.03 -6.20 -1.23
N THR A 54 5.64 -6.51 -0.07
CA THR A 54 5.22 -5.96 1.22
C THR A 54 5.32 -4.44 1.21
N ARG A 55 6.43 -3.88 0.73
CA ARG A 55 6.64 -2.43 0.69
C ARG A 55 5.63 -1.74 -0.22
N THR A 56 5.29 -2.31 -1.38
CA THR A 56 4.26 -1.75 -2.26
C THR A 56 2.88 -1.78 -1.61
N LEU A 57 2.48 -2.87 -0.96
CA LEU A 57 1.19 -2.95 -0.26
C LEU A 57 1.07 -1.86 0.82
N LEU A 58 2.13 -1.64 1.60
CA LEU A 58 2.17 -0.60 2.63
C LEU A 58 2.13 0.81 2.03
N ASN A 59 2.78 1.04 0.88
CA ASN A 59 2.74 2.32 0.19
C ASN A 59 1.36 2.62 -0.43
N ILE A 60 0.65 1.60 -0.90
CA ILE A 60 -0.74 1.73 -1.38
C ILE A 60 -1.67 2.05 -0.21
N ASP A 61 -1.54 1.34 0.92
CA ASP A 61 -2.33 1.62 2.13
C ASP A 61 -2.07 3.06 2.63
N ALA A 62 -0.81 3.52 2.59
CA ALA A 62 -0.42 4.89 2.93
C ALA A 62 -1.03 5.91 1.97
N ALA A 63 -1.06 5.62 0.67
CA ALA A 63 -1.71 6.47 -0.34
C ALA A 63 -3.20 6.63 -0.06
N ALA A 64 -3.91 5.55 0.29
CA ALA A 64 -5.30 5.60 0.68
C ALA A 64 -5.54 6.44 1.96
N CYS A 65 -4.61 6.45 2.91
CA CYS A 65 -4.68 7.35 4.07
C CYS A 65 -4.69 8.84 3.67
N PHE A 66 -3.91 9.26 2.66
CA PHE A 66 -3.97 10.64 2.16
C PHE A 66 -5.37 11.00 1.64
N HIS A 67 -6.06 10.07 0.97
CA HIS A 67 -7.43 10.31 0.54
C HIS A 67 -8.39 10.45 1.73
N HIS A 68 -8.28 9.57 2.74
CA HIS A 68 -9.06 9.69 3.97
C HIS A 68 -8.82 11.01 4.73
N ASP A 69 -7.59 11.53 4.67
CA ASP A 69 -7.22 12.81 5.27
C ASP A 69 -7.56 14.02 4.37
N GLY A 70 -8.20 13.80 3.21
CA GLY A 70 -8.72 14.85 2.32
C GLY A 70 -7.82 15.23 1.13
N ASP A 71 -6.67 14.58 0.96
CA ASP A 71 -5.70 14.84 -0.10
C ASP A 71 -5.74 13.74 -1.18
N THR A 72 -6.83 13.76 -1.96
CA THR A 72 -7.09 12.80 -3.05
C THR A 72 -6.03 12.86 -4.16
N GLU A 73 -5.51 14.05 -4.46
CA GLU A 73 -4.49 14.22 -5.50
C GLU A 73 -3.19 13.49 -5.10
N GLN A 74 -2.69 13.72 -3.88
CA GLN A 74 -1.51 13.03 -3.40
C GLN A 74 -1.73 11.53 -3.24
N ALA A 75 -2.93 11.11 -2.83
CA ALA A 75 -3.30 9.69 -2.80
C ALA A 75 -3.10 9.03 -4.18
N CYS A 76 -3.62 9.66 -5.24
CA CYS A 76 -3.50 9.14 -6.59
C CYS A 76 -2.04 9.08 -7.06
N HIS A 77 -1.27 10.16 -6.90
CA HIS A 77 0.14 10.19 -7.30
C HIS A 77 0.98 9.11 -6.58
N ARG A 78 0.75 8.93 -5.28
CA ARG A 78 1.47 7.93 -4.48
C ARG A 78 1.09 6.51 -4.85
N ALA A 79 -0.19 6.24 -5.11
CA ALA A 79 -0.65 4.93 -5.55
C ALA A 79 -0.06 4.56 -6.93
N VAL A 80 -0.08 5.51 -7.88
CA VAL A 80 0.55 5.34 -9.21
C VAL A 80 2.04 5.04 -9.07
N ALA A 81 2.77 5.82 -8.27
CA ALA A 81 4.20 5.61 -8.04
C ALA A 81 4.51 4.24 -7.41
N ALA A 82 3.69 3.80 -6.45
CA ALA A 82 3.84 2.51 -5.79
C ALA A 82 3.64 1.33 -6.76
N LEU A 83 2.65 1.44 -7.67
CA LEU A 83 2.41 0.44 -8.71
C LEU A 83 3.51 0.45 -9.76
N ALA A 84 3.94 1.62 -10.24
CA ALA A 84 4.98 1.78 -11.24
C ALA A 84 6.32 1.15 -10.81
N ALA A 85 6.61 1.13 -9.51
CA ALA A 85 7.79 0.49 -8.94
C ALA A 85 7.76 -1.05 -8.96
N MET A 86 6.60 -1.67 -9.23
CA MET A 86 6.47 -3.13 -9.37
C MET A 86 6.63 -3.57 -10.83
N PRO A 87 7.24 -4.75 -11.08
CA PRO A 87 7.15 -5.37 -12.39
C PRO A 87 5.69 -5.71 -12.73
N ASP A 88 5.29 -5.55 -13.99
CA ASP A 88 3.88 -5.63 -14.43
C ASP A 88 3.19 -6.93 -13.98
N GLY A 89 3.88 -8.08 -14.05
CA GLY A 89 3.33 -9.37 -13.64
C GLY A 89 2.90 -9.47 -12.17
N TYR A 90 3.41 -8.58 -11.31
CA TYR A 90 3.05 -8.53 -9.89
C TYR A 90 1.94 -7.50 -9.57
N ARG A 91 1.49 -6.70 -10.56
CA ARG A 91 0.40 -5.72 -10.39
C ARG A 91 -1.00 -6.34 -10.48
N THR A 92 -1.12 -7.61 -10.08
CA THR A 92 -2.36 -8.39 -10.19
C THR A 92 -2.87 -8.81 -8.80
N GLY A 93 -4.03 -9.46 -8.74
CA GLY A 93 -4.57 -10.03 -7.51
C GLY A 93 -4.68 -9.02 -6.37
N LEU A 94 -4.03 -9.33 -5.24
CA LEU A 94 -4.10 -8.51 -4.02
C LEU A 94 -3.59 -7.07 -4.23
N VAL A 95 -2.49 -6.89 -4.96
CA VAL A 95 -1.93 -5.54 -5.22
C VAL A 95 -2.94 -4.69 -5.97
N ARG A 96 -3.51 -5.25 -7.05
CA ARG A 96 -4.53 -4.57 -7.84
C ARG A 96 -5.76 -4.24 -7.01
N ARG A 97 -6.26 -5.18 -6.20
CA ARG A 97 -7.43 -4.95 -5.35
C ARG A 97 -7.20 -3.79 -4.38
N ARG A 98 -6.06 -3.76 -3.69
CA ARG A 98 -5.75 -2.68 -2.74
C ARG A 98 -5.57 -1.32 -3.40
N ALA A 99 -5.12 -1.27 -4.65
CA ALA A 99 -5.05 -0.02 -5.40
C ALA A 99 -6.41 0.42 -5.96
N LEU A 100 -7.32 -0.53 -6.21
CA LEU A 100 -8.69 -0.24 -6.64
C LEU A 100 -9.56 0.30 -5.50
N ASP A 101 -9.39 -0.20 -4.27
CA ASP A 101 -10.17 0.25 -3.11
C ASP A 101 -10.19 1.80 -2.96
N PRO A 102 -9.05 2.52 -2.98
CA PRO A 102 -9.07 3.98 -2.91
C PRO A 102 -9.66 4.63 -4.17
N TYR A 103 -9.49 4.05 -5.36
CA TYR A 103 -10.14 4.57 -6.57
C TYR A 103 -11.67 4.47 -6.49
N GLU A 104 -12.19 3.35 -5.99
CA GLU A 104 -13.63 3.11 -5.78
C GLU A 104 -14.21 4.02 -4.69
N ALA A 105 -13.39 4.46 -3.72
CA ALA A 105 -13.80 5.37 -2.66
C ALA A 105 -13.90 6.85 -3.11
N ILE A 106 -13.19 7.24 -4.17
CA ILE A 106 -13.20 8.63 -4.67
C ILE A 106 -14.57 8.96 -5.28
N PRO A 107 -15.23 10.06 -4.86
CA PRO A 107 -16.50 10.50 -5.45
C PRO A 107 -16.40 10.72 -6.97
N ALA A 108 -17.45 10.34 -7.70
CA ALA A 108 -17.47 10.36 -9.17
C ALA A 108 -17.20 11.75 -9.79
N GLU A 109 -17.49 12.83 -9.07
CA GLU A 109 -17.18 14.21 -9.48
C GLU A 109 -15.68 14.45 -9.67
N HIS A 110 -14.83 13.81 -8.86
CA HIS A 110 -13.38 13.92 -8.93
C HIS A 110 -12.75 13.02 -10.02
N HIS A 111 -13.52 12.11 -10.65
CA HIS A 111 -12.97 11.17 -11.65
C HIS A 111 -12.48 11.86 -12.93
N ARG A 112 -12.84 13.13 -13.12
CA ARG A 112 -12.33 13.99 -14.22
C ARG A 112 -11.02 14.67 -13.87
N GLU A 113 -10.53 14.56 -12.65
CA GLU A 113 -9.23 15.10 -12.28
C GLU A 113 -8.11 14.25 -12.89
N ARG A 114 -7.00 14.90 -13.20
CA ARG A 114 -5.88 14.24 -13.89
C ARG A 114 -5.32 13.09 -13.08
N ALA A 115 -5.06 13.30 -11.79
CA ALA A 115 -4.47 12.31 -10.92
C ALA A 115 -5.37 11.05 -10.80
N VAL A 116 -6.69 11.24 -10.72
CA VAL A 116 -7.66 10.13 -10.63
C VAL A 116 -7.72 9.32 -11.92
N ARG A 117 -7.65 9.98 -13.09
CA ARG A 117 -7.55 9.27 -14.38
C ARG A 117 -6.26 8.47 -14.51
N GLU A 118 -5.12 9.05 -14.10
CA GLU A 118 -3.84 8.35 -14.13
C GLU A 118 -3.88 7.10 -13.24
N LEU A 119 -4.45 7.21 -12.03
CA LEU A 119 -4.67 6.05 -11.17
C LEU A 119 -5.54 5.00 -11.86
N ARG A 120 -6.69 5.41 -12.42
CA ARG A 120 -7.60 4.51 -13.14
C ARG A 120 -6.89 3.75 -14.25
N ASP A 121 -6.11 4.42 -15.07
CA ASP A 121 -5.45 3.83 -16.23
C ASP A 121 -4.42 2.77 -15.78
N VAL A 122 -3.72 2.99 -14.66
CA VAL A 122 -2.76 2.02 -14.09
C VAL A 122 -3.46 0.82 -13.44
N VAL A 123 -4.63 0.99 -12.81
CA VAL A 123 -5.37 -0.13 -12.18
C VAL A 123 -6.28 -0.88 -13.16
N ALA A 124 -6.61 -0.29 -14.31
CA ALA A 124 -7.40 -0.91 -15.37
C ALA A 124 -6.57 -1.77 -16.33
N GLY A 125 -5.27 -1.48 -16.48
CA GLY A 125 -4.30 -2.33 -17.20
C GLY A 125 -3.97 -3.60 -16.43
#